data_AF-A0A377V7K4-F1
#
_entry.id   AF-A0A377V7K4-F1
#
_cell.length_a   1.000
_cell.length_b   1.000
_cell.length_c   1.000
_cell.angle_alpha   90.00
_cell.angle_beta   90.00
_cell.angle_gamma   90.00
#
_symmetry.space_group_name_H-M   'P 1'
#
loop_
_entity.id
_entity.type
_entity.pdbx_description
1 polymer ?
#
loop_
_entity_poly.entity_id
_entity_poly.type
_entity_poly.pdbx_seq_one_letter_code
_entity_poly.pdbx_strand_id
1 'polypeptide(L)'
;MTTDITELAQRMKAAAEKATPGEWWADDVKNEGCYGSGDDCVEGFTSYAIYGSDGQTLFDSLNSDSACISEEYDGEGHVAWDETAQRNAEFIALANPANVLALVEALEKTRQRIEELESDLSEWTDCKHDGATYYDMSGQERCGRCGADI
;
A
#
# COMPACT_ATOMS: atom_id res chain seq x y z
N MET A 1 10.08 10.42 12.90
CA MET A 1 10.81 10.33 11.62
C MET A 1 9.76 10.47 10.52
N THR A 2 9.77 11.57 9.77
CA THR A 2 8.94 11.68 8.57
C THR A 2 9.72 11.03 7.44
N THR A 3 9.33 9.83 7.03
CA THR A 3 9.91 9.18 5.86
C THR A 3 9.57 10.02 4.63
N ASP A 4 10.58 10.40 3.84
CA ASP A 4 10.34 11.01 2.54
C ASP A 4 9.60 9.98 1.66
N ILE A 5 8.37 10.31 1.28
CA ILE A 5 7.50 9.40 0.54
C ILE A 5 8.07 9.06 -0.85
N THR A 6 8.92 9.93 -1.42
CA THR A 6 9.65 9.67 -2.67
C THR A 6 10.66 8.56 -2.49
N GLU A 7 11.48 8.68 -1.44
CA GLU A 7 12.51 7.70 -1.13
C GLU A 7 11.88 6.35 -0.78
N LEU A 8 10.79 6.39 0.00
CA LEU A 8 10.03 5.19 0.34
C LEU A 8 9.46 4.49 -0.91
N ALA A 9 8.82 5.25 -1.82
CA ALA A 9 8.27 4.69 -3.04
C ALA A 9 9.32 4.00 -3.90
N GLN A 10 10.51 4.63 -4.07
CA GLN A 10 11.61 4.02 -4.83
C GLN A 10 12.15 2.76 -4.15
N ARG A 11 12.30 2.78 -2.82
CA ARG A 11 12.74 1.60 -2.06
C ARG A 11 11.72 0.46 -2.14
N MET A 12 10.43 0.77 -2.04
CA MET A 12 9.36 -0.22 -2.16
C MET A 12 9.30 -0.81 -3.57
N LYS A 13 9.44 0.01 -4.62
CA LYS A 13 9.52 -0.44 -6.01
C LYS A 13 10.69 -1.40 -6.23
N ALA A 14 11.89 -1.01 -5.80
CA ALA A 14 13.08 -1.85 -5.93
C ALA A 14 12.99 -3.16 -5.12
N ALA A 15 12.29 -3.15 -3.98
CA ALA A 15 12.04 -4.36 -3.21
C ALA A 15 11.03 -5.28 -3.92
N ALA A 16 9.93 -4.71 -4.45
CA ALA A 16 8.91 -5.44 -5.17
C ALA A 16 9.45 -6.09 -6.46
N GLU A 17 10.30 -5.40 -7.22
CA GLU A 17 10.95 -5.94 -8.43
C GLU A 17 11.87 -7.15 -8.14
N LYS A 18 12.39 -7.27 -6.92
CA LYS A 18 13.25 -8.38 -6.48
C LYS A 18 12.50 -9.52 -5.82
N ALA A 19 11.29 -9.26 -5.35
CA ALA A 19 10.46 -10.25 -4.69
C ALA A 19 9.90 -11.27 -5.70
N THR A 20 9.29 -12.34 -5.21
CA THR A 20 8.64 -13.34 -6.06
C THR A 20 7.57 -12.68 -6.94
N PRO A 21 7.66 -12.78 -8.27
CA PRO A 21 6.71 -12.13 -9.16
C PRO A 21 5.29 -12.71 -9.07
N GLY A 22 4.31 -11.92 -9.49
CA GLY A 22 2.90 -12.31 -9.57
C GLY A 22 2.11 -12.03 -8.30
N GLU A 23 0.82 -12.37 -8.36
CA GLU A 23 -0.10 -12.22 -7.22
C GLU A 23 0.26 -13.20 -6.12
N TRP A 24 0.18 -12.72 -4.88
CA TRP A 24 0.32 -13.55 -3.68
C TRP A 24 -1.03 -13.66 -2.99
N TRP A 25 -1.29 -14.81 -2.38
CA TRP A 25 -2.52 -15.07 -1.64
C TRP A 25 -2.19 -15.78 -0.33
N ALA A 26 -3.08 -15.62 0.66
CA ALA A 26 -2.96 -16.25 1.96
C ALA A 26 -3.96 -17.40 2.08
N ASP A 27 -3.59 -18.45 2.80
CA ASP A 27 -4.49 -19.54 3.15
C ASP A 27 -4.15 -20.13 4.52
N ASP A 28 -5.10 -20.87 5.06
CA ASP A 28 -4.92 -21.58 6.30
C ASP A 28 -4.11 -22.87 6.11
N VAL A 29 -3.29 -23.18 7.11
CA VAL A 29 -2.48 -24.40 7.15
C VAL A 29 -2.59 -25.03 8.53
N LYS A 30 -2.66 -26.37 8.56
CA LYS A 30 -2.67 -27.10 9.82
C LYS A 30 -1.28 -27.09 10.46
N ASN A 31 -1.22 -26.59 11.69
CA ASN A 31 -0.02 -26.63 12.51
C ASN A 31 -0.19 -27.70 13.59
N GLU A 32 0.75 -28.63 13.70
CA GLU A 32 0.78 -29.66 14.76
C GLU A 32 1.41 -29.15 16.06
N GLY A 33 1.72 -27.86 16.14
CA GLY A 33 2.28 -27.22 17.31
C GLY A 33 1.36 -27.29 18.54
N CYS A 34 2.01 -27.23 19.70
CA CYS A 34 1.39 -27.21 21.01
C CYS A 34 1.09 -25.76 21.44
N TYR A 35 -0.09 -25.52 22.01
CA TYR A 35 -0.43 -24.23 22.62
C TYR A 35 -1.10 -24.42 24.00
N GLY A 36 -1.13 -23.36 24.79
CA GLY A 36 -1.51 -23.41 26.21
C GLY A 36 -0.30 -23.48 27.13
N SER A 37 -0.50 -23.79 28.41
CA SER A 37 0.57 -23.84 29.40
C SER A 37 0.37 -24.98 30.39
N GLY A 38 1.47 -25.67 30.73
CA GLY A 38 1.44 -26.76 31.71
C GLY A 38 0.74 -28.01 31.18
N ASP A 39 -0.02 -28.67 32.05
CA ASP A 39 -0.68 -29.95 31.75
C ASP A 39 -1.91 -29.79 30.82
N ASP A 40 -2.41 -28.55 30.64
CA ASP A 40 -3.55 -28.21 29.77
C ASP A 40 -3.11 -27.90 28.32
N CYS A 41 -1.94 -28.38 27.92
CA CYS A 41 -1.41 -28.17 26.58
C CYS A 41 -2.25 -28.92 25.53
N VAL A 42 -2.67 -28.21 24.48
CA VAL A 42 -3.43 -28.78 23.36
C VAL A 42 -2.55 -28.79 22.10
N GLU A 43 -2.61 -29.88 21.35
CA GLU A 43 -1.94 -30.02 20.06
C GLU A 43 -2.88 -29.60 18.93
N GLY A 44 -2.34 -28.87 17.96
CA GLY A 44 -3.07 -28.58 16.73
C GLY A 44 -3.76 -27.23 16.75
N PHE A 45 -3.35 -26.32 15.86
CA PHE A 45 -4.07 -25.08 15.61
C PHE A 45 -3.96 -24.66 14.14
N THR A 46 -4.85 -23.79 13.71
CA THR A 46 -4.84 -23.21 12.37
C THR A 46 -3.81 -22.09 12.32
N SER A 47 -2.78 -22.28 11.49
CA SER A 47 -1.76 -21.29 11.16
C SER A 47 -2.00 -20.78 9.72
N TYR A 48 -1.16 -19.88 9.22
CA TYR A 48 -1.36 -19.26 7.90
C TYR A 48 -0.07 -19.27 7.08
N ALA A 49 -0.24 -19.40 5.77
CA ALA A 49 0.85 -19.36 4.81
C ALA A 49 0.53 -18.40 3.65
N ILE A 50 1.58 -17.86 3.05
CA ILE A 50 1.55 -17.05 1.85
C ILE A 50 2.03 -17.90 0.68
N TYR A 51 1.27 -17.86 -0.40
CA TYR A 51 1.51 -18.60 -1.61
C TYR A 51 1.76 -17.66 -2.78
N GLY A 52 2.65 -18.07 -3.68
CA GLY A 52 2.87 -17.41 -4.96
C GLY A 52 1.79 -17.77 -5.98
N SER A 53 1.82 -17.06 -7.11
CA SER A 53 0.91 -17.31 -8.24
C SER A 53 1.03 -18.71 -8.85
N ASP A 54 2.14 -19.40 -8.62
CA ASP A 54 2.42 -20.77 -9.03
C ASP A 54 2.00 -21.82 -7.99
N GLY A 55 1.45 -21.38 -6.85
CA GLY A 55 1.04 -22.23 -5.74
C GLY A 55 2.19 -22.66 -4.81
N GLN A 56 3.41 -22.16 -5.01
CA GLN A 56 4.51 -22.42 -4.08
C GLN A 56 4.30 -21.64 -2.78
N THR A 57 4.53 -22.29 -1.64
CA THR A 57 4.56 -21.63 -0.33
C THR A 57 5.80 -20.74 -0.25
N LEU A 58 5.58 -19.42 -0.10
CA LEU A 58 6.64 -18.43 0.01
C LEU A 58 7.08 -18.25 1.47
N PHE A 59 6.10 -18.16 2.36
CA PHE A 59 6.29 -18.02 3.80
C PHE A 59 5.16 -18.74 4.53
N ASP A 60 5.46 -19.29 5.70
CA ASP A 60 4.45 -19.81 6.63
C ASP A 60 4.71 -19.27 8.04
N SER A 61 3.70 -19.39 8.90
CA SER A 61 3.77 -18.96 10.30
C SER A 61 3.92 -20.12 11.27
N LEU A 62 4.31 -21.32 10.80
CA LEU A 62 4.34 -22.53 11.62
C LEU A 62 5.29 -22.42 12.82
N ASN A 63 6.36 -21.65 12.68
CA ASN A 63 7.40 -21.44 13.70
C ASN A 63 7.46 -19.97 14.19
N SER A 64 6.37 -19.22 14.08
CA SER A 64 6.31 -17.84 14.55
C SER A 64 6.38 -17.79 16.08
N ASP A 65 7.31 -17.01 16.63
CA ASP A 65 7.39 -16.70 18.07
C ASP A 65 6.35 -15.67 18.53
N SER A 66 5.69 -15.05 17.56
CA SER A 66 4.65 -14.02 17.76
C SER A 66 3.24 -14.60 17.68
N ALA A 67 3.10 -15.93 17.62
CA ALA A 67 1.82 -16.61 17.54
C ALA A 67 0.93 -16.25 18.73
N CYS A 68 -0.31 -15.84 18.44
CA CYS A 68 -1.32 -15.58 19.46
C CYS A 68 -2.52 -16.48 19.18
N ILE A 69 -2.65 -17.55 19.96
CA ILE A 69 -3.69 -18.54 19.74
C ILE A 69 -4.99 -18.05 20.35
N SER A 70 -6.00 -17.90 19.49
CA SER A 70 -7.37 -17.61 19.84
C SER A 70 -8.19 -18.89 19.68
N GLU A 71 -9.15 -19.07 20.58
CA GLU A 71 -9.95 -20.30 20.67
C GLU A 71 -11.44 -19.96 20.68
N GLU A 72 -12.23 -20.73 19.95
CA GLU A 72 -13.68 -20.65 19.96
C GLU A 72 -14.27 -22.06 20.08
N TYR A 73 -15.28 -22.19 20.94
CA TYR A 73 -16.11 -23.38 21.04
C TYR A 73 -17.43 -23.05 20.39
N ASP A 74 -17.59 -23.44 19.13
CA ASP A 74 -18.89 -23.40 18.49
C ASP A 74 -19.67 -24.68 18.83
N GLY A 75 -20.97 -24.70 18.52
CA GLY A 75 -21.81 -25.88 18.78
C GLY A 75 -21.41 -27.13 17.98
N GLU A 76 -20.41 -27.05 17.10
CA GLU A 76 -19.94 -28.10 16.20
C GLU A 76 -18.52 -28.58 16.52
N GLY A 77 -17.75 -27.84 17.33
CA GLY A 77 -16.41 -28.22 17.74
C GLY A 77 -15.61 -27.12 18.45
N HIS A 78 -14.35 -27.45 18.71
CA HIS A 78 -13.35 -26.53 19.23
C HIS A 78 -12.41 -26.15 18.09
N VAL A 79 -12.30 -24.85 17.82
CA VAL A 79 -11.39 -24.30 16.83
C VAL A 79 -10.36 -23.42 17.51
N ALA A 80 -9.10 -23.60 17.14
CA ALA A 80 -7.99 -22.78 17.60
C ALA A 80 -7.22 -22.26 16.38
N TRP A 81 -6.88 -20.98 16.37
CA TRP A 81 -6.16 -20.35 15.27
C TRP A 81 -5.18 -19.30 15.77
N ASP A 82 -4.10 -19.08 15.01
CA ASP A 82 -3.17 -18.00 15.25
C ASP A 82 -3.72 -16.69 14.65
N GLU A 83 -4.31 -15.87 15.51
CA GLU A 83 -4.92 -14.60 15.13
C GLU A 83 -3.88 -13.59 14.60
N THR A 84 -2.64 -13.66 15.09
CA THR A 84 -1.56 -12.78 14.62
C THR A 84 -1.13 -13.19 13.22
N ALA A 85 -0.96 -14.49 12.98
CA ALA A 85 -0.64 -15.02 11.66
C ALA A 85 -1.72 -14.69 10.64
N GLN A 86 -3.01 -14.80 11.00
CA GLN A 86 -4.12 -14.45 10.11
C GLN A 86 -3.98 -13.02 9.58
N ARG A 87 -3.88 -12.05 10.50
CA ARG A 87 -3.80 -10.62 10.17
C ARG A 87 -2.55 -10.29 9.37
N ASN A 88 -1.41 -10.87 9.74
CA ASN A 88 -0.16 -10.66 9.03
C ASN A 88 -0.19 -11.26 7.63
N ALA A 89 -0.78 -12.45 7.47
CA ALA A 89 -0.89 -13.11 6.18
C ALA A 89 -1.80 -12.32 5.23
N GLU A 90 -2.96 -11.86 5.71
CA GLU A 90 -3.85 -10.98 4.94
C GLU A 90 -3.15 -9.70 4.49
N PHE A 91 -2.40 -9.05 5.40
CA PHE A 91 -1.65 -7.85 5.08
C PHE A 91 -0.58 -8.09 4.01
N ILE A 92 0.21 -9.16 4.14
CA ILE A 92 1.30 -9.48 3.19
C ILE A 92 0.74 -9.86 1.83
N ALA A 93 -0.33 -10.67 1.78
CA ALA A 93 -1.00 -11.03 0.53
C ALA A 93 -1.55 -9.80 -0.21
N LEU A 94 -2.12 -8.84 0.53
CA LEU A 94 -2.60 -7.59 -0.05
C LEU A 94 -1.44 -6.66 -0.47
N ALA A 95 -0.40 -6.54 0.34
CA ALA A 95 0.79 -5.71 0.08
C ALA A 95 1.82 -6.39 -0.85
N ASN A 96 1.37 -7.36 -1.64
CA ASN A 96 2.23 -8.15 -2.51
C ASN A 96 2.98 -7.27 -3.55
N PRO A 97 4.03 -7.80 -4.20
CA PRO A 97 4.83 -7.03 -5.14
C PRO A 97 4.03 -6.40 -6.28
N ALA A 98 3.01 -7.09 -6.81
CA ALA A 98 2.18 -6.56 -7.89
C ALA A 98 1.40 -5.31 -7.45
N ASN A 99 0.77 -5.38 -6.27
CA ASN A 99 0.01 -4.26 -5.71
C ASN A 99 0.92 -3.09 -5.31
N VAL A 100 2.10 -3.34 -4.76
CA VAL A 100 3.08 -2.29 -4.44
C VAL A 100 3.55 -1.57 -5.70
N LEU A 101 3.87 -2.29 -6.78
CA LEU A 101 4.28 -1.68 -8.03
C LEU A 101 3.17 -0.82 -8.63
N ALA A 102 1.92 -1.31 -8.62
CA ALA A 102 0.78 -0.55 -9.09
C ALA A 102 0.55 0.75 -8.29
N LEU A 103 0.70 0.69 -6.95
CA LEU A 103 0.60 1.88 -6.09
C LEU A 103 1.71 2.89 -6.37
N VAL A 104 2.95 2.44 -6.54
CA VAL A 104 4.08 3.34 -6.84
C VAL A 104 3.90 3.98 -8.22
N GLU A 105 3.47 3.23 -9.23
CA GLU A 105 3.19 3.79 -10.56
C GLU A 105 2.10 4.87 -10.50
N ALA A 106 1.01 4.62 -9.76
CA ALA A 106 -0.04 5.61 -9.57
C ALA A 106 0.45 6.87 -8.85
N LEU A 107 1.33 6.71 -7.85
CA LEU A 107 1.95 7.83 -7.13
C LEU A 107 2.86 8.66 -8.03
N GLU A 108 3.71 7.99 -8.84
CA GLU A 108 4.61 8.64 -9.80
C GLU A 108 3.81 9.49 -10.81
N LYS A 109 2.72 8.93 -11.37
CA LYS A 109 1.82 9.66 -12.29
C LYS A 109 1.13 10.85 -11.63
N THR A 110 0.68 10.69 -10.39
CA THR A 110 0.00 11.77 -9.66
C THR A 110 0.96 12.93 -9.39
N ARG A 111 2.21 12.64 -9.02
CA ARG A 111 3.24 13.66 -8.82
C ARG A 111 3.60 14.41 -10.09
N GLN A 112 3.80 13.68 -11.19
CA GLN A 112 4.04 14.32 -12.49
C GLN A 112 2.91 15.28 -12.85
N ARG A 113 1.66 14.89 -12.60
CA ARG A 113 0.51 15.76 -12.88
C ARG A 113 0.49 17.02 -12.01
N ILE A 114 0.92 16.92 -10.75
CA ILE A 114 1.05 18.08 -9.85
C ILE A 114 2.12 19.03 -10.37
N GLU A 115 3.30 18.52 -10.75
CA GLU A 115 4.40 19.32 -11.28
C GLU A 115 4.00 20.06 -12.58
N GLU A 116 3.27 19.39 -13.49
CA GLU A 116 2.72 20.03 -14.69
C GLU A 116 1.77 21.18 -14.34
N LEU A 117 0.82 20.94 -13.42
CA LEU A 117 -0.15 21.96 -13.01
C LEU A 117 0.52 23.13 -12.28
N GLU A 118 1.55 22.87 -11.47
CA GLU A 118 2.33 23.91 -10.81
C GLU A 118 3.12 24.75 -11.83
N SER A 119 3.70 24.12 -12.85
CA SER A 119 4.36 24.81 -13.95
C SER A 119 3.38 25.70 -14.72
N ASP A 120 2.24 25.16 -15.15
CA ASP A 120 1.19 25.90 -15.87
C ASP A 120 0.69 27.10 -15.05
N LEU A 121 0.48 26.90 -13.74
CA LEU A 121 0.07 27.96 -12.83
C LEU A 121 1.16 29.03 -12.67
N SER A 122 2.43 28.63 -12.60
CA SER A 122 3.54 29.58 -12.50
C SER A 122 3.64 30.46 -13.76
N GLU A 123 3.46 29.89 -14.95
CA GLU A 123 3.45 30.64 -16.20
C GLU A 123 2.28 31.64 -16.27
N TRP A 124 1.15 31.29 -15.67
CA TRP A 124 -0.02 32.17 -15.61
C TRP A 124 0.13 33.29 -14.58
N THR A 125 0.69 32.97 -13.40
CA THR A 125 0.84 33.93 -12.30
C THR A 125 2.03 34.89 -12.49
N ASP A 126 3.13 34.46 -13.11
CA ASP A 126 4.30 35.30 -13.43
C ASP A 126 4.16 36.01 -14.79
N CYS A 127 2.93 36.34 -15.18
CA CYS A 127 2.67 37.06 -16.42
C CYS A 127 3.34 38.44 -16.38
N LYS A 128 4.30 38.68 -17.28
CA LYS A 128 5.06 39.94 -17.35
C LYS A 128 4.23 41.17 -17.76
N HIS A 129 2.97 40.97 -18.14
CA HIS A 129 2.07 42.03 -18.61
C HIS A 129 2.63 42.88 -19.76
N ASP A 130 3.58 42.34 -20.53
CA ASP A 130 4.29 43.01 -21.63
C ASP A 130 3.65 42.73 -23.02
N GLY A 131 2.57 41.96 -23.04
CA GLY A 131 1.83 41.58 -24.24
C GLY A 131 0.63 42.47 -24.57
N ALA A 132 -0.24 42.00 -25.47
CA ALA A 132 -1.45 42.72 -25.85
C ALA A 132 -2.39 42.94 -24.65
N THR A 133 -3.02 44.11 -24.60
CA THR A 133 -4.02 44.48 -23.58
C THR A 133 -5.41 44.64 -24.21
N TYR A 134 -6.45 44.56 -23.39
CA TYR A 134 -7.83 44.86 -23.79
C TYR A 134 -8.55 45.64 -22.68
N TYR A 135 -9.59 46.38 -23.04
CA TYR A 135 -10.44 47.06 -22.06
C TYR A 135 -11.68 46.20 -21.75
N ASP A 136 -11.99 46.05 -20.46
CA ASP A 136 -13.23 45.39 -20.04
C ASP A 136 -14.46 46.33 -20.12
N MET A 137 -15.64 45.78 -19.84
CA MET A 137 -16.90 46.53 -19.88
C MET A 137 -17.00 47.65 -18.83
N SER A 138 -16.12 47.68 -17.82
CA SER A 138 -15.98 48.78 -16.86
C SER A 138 -14.96 49.84 -17.29
N GLY A 139 -14.29 49.63 -18.43
CA GLY A 139 -13.26 50.53 -18.96
C GLY A 139 -11.88 50.33 -18.34
N GLN A 140 -11.66 49.24 -17.59
CA GLN A 140 -10.38 48.94 -16.96
C GLN A 140 -9.48 48.17 -17.94
N GLU A 141 -8.20 48.55 -18.02
CA GLU A 141 -7.22 47.90 -18.88
C GLU A 141 -6.74 46.59 -18.27
N ARG A 142 -6.84 45.50 -19.04
CA ARG A 142 -6.53 44.14 -18.61
C ARG A 142 -5.48 43.52 -19.52
N CYS A 143 -4.63 42.69 -18.93
CA CYS A 143 -3.67 41.87 -19.67
C CYS A 143 -4.40 40.86 -20.55
N GLY A 144 -4.14 40.85 -21.86
CA GLY A 144 -4.75 39.91 -22.80
C GLY A 144 -4.32 38.45 -22.62
N ARG A 145 -3.27 38.19 -21.81
CA ARG A 145 -2.77 36.84 -21.53
C ARG A 145 -3.35 36.23 -20.24
N CYS A 146 -3.40 36.98 -19.14
CA CYS A 146 -3.86 36.47 -17.85
C CYS A 146 -5.11 37.16 -17.29
N GLY A 147 -5.59 38.24 -17.92
CA GLY A 147 -6.77 38.99 -17.47
C GLY A 147 -6.55 39.83 -16.20
N ALA A 148 -5.33 39.87 -15.66
CA ALA A 148 -4.99 40.72 -14.53
C ALA A 148 -4.93 42.20 -14.95
N ASP A 149 -4.99 43.06 -13.95
CA ASP A 149 -4.86 44.50 -14.11
C ASP A 149 -3.44 44.89 -14.52
N ILE A 150 -3.34 45.85 -15.45
CA ILE A 150 -2.09 46.46 -15.93
C ILE A 150 -1.73 47.67 -15.06
#